data_AF-A0A3E3K473-F1
#
_entry.id   AF-A0A3E3K473-F1
#
_cell.length_a   1.000
_cell.length_b   1.000
_cell.length_c   1.000
_cell.angle_alpha   90.00
_cell.angle_beta   90.00
_cell.angle_gamma   90.00
#
_symmetry.space_group_name_H-M   'P 1'
#
loop_
_entity.id
_entity.type
_entity.pdbx_description
1 polymer ?
#
loop_
_entity_poly.entity_id
_entity_poly.type
_entity_poly.pdbx_seq_one_letter_code
_entity_poly.pdbx_strand_id
1 'polypeptide(L)' 'MNIQPERGTRNINEKFYEMETRQIAMLNEIFGEVDLTKREMRTLVWLVGWEKSTVANMVSAIRKAIAAKAGRQEQPFRP' A
#
# COMPACT_ATOMS: atom_id res chain seq x y z
N MET A 1 -4.47 8.11 7.26
CA MET A 1 -5.71 7.29 7.35
C MET A 1 -5.36 5.88 7.82
N ASN A 2 -6.22 5.14 8.56
CA ASN A 2 -5.96 3.73 8.95
C ASN A 2 -6.70 2.78 7.99
N ILE A 3 -5.96 2.07 7.12
CA ILE A 3 -6.49 1.21 6.05
C ILE A 3 -7.14 -0.10 6.59
N GLN A 4 -7.13 -0.36 7.90
CA GLN A 4 -7.62 -1.63 8.43
C GLN A 4 -9.16 -1.78 8.42
N PRO A 5 -9.72 -2.85 7.82
CA PRO A 5 -11.15 -3.18 7.89
C PRO A 5 -11.54 -3.91 9.18
N GLU A 6 -12.84 -3.91 9.51
CA GLU A 6 -13.39 -4.65 10.65
C GLU A 6 -13.28 -6.18 10.45
N ARG A 7 -12.78 -6.89 11.47
CA ARG A 7 -12.61 -8.36 11.48
C ARG A 7 -13.96 -9.06 11.65
N GLY A 8 -14.18 -10.21 11.00
CA GLY A 8 -15.32 -11.11 11.32
C GLY A 8 -16.34 -11.39 10.20
N THR A 9 -16.21 -10.77 9.02
CA THR A 9 -17.16 -11.00 7.89
C THR A 9 -16.75 -12.12 6.94
N ARG A 10 -15.58 -12.73 7.13
CA ARG A 10 -15.05 -13.81 6.29
C ARG A 10 -14.57 -14.97 7.17
N ASN A 11 -14.98 -16.20 6.87
CA ASN A 11 -14.53 -17.43 7.52
C ASN A 11 -13.10 -17.76 7.07
N ILE A 12 -12.09 -17.11 7.65
CA ILE A 12 -10.68 -17.25 7.27
C ILE A 12 -9.80 -17.52 8.49
N ASN A 13 -8.76 -18.33 8.30
CA ASN A 13 -7.78 -18.73 9.30
C ASN A 13 -7.04 -17.52 9.92
N GLU A 14 -6.59 -17.63 11.17
CA GLU A 14 -5.84 -16.60 11.91
C GLU A 14 -4.59 -16.10 11.14
N LYS A 15 -3.91 -17.01 10.44
CA LYS A 15 -2.76 -16.69 9.56
C LYS A 15 -3.11 -15.68 8.45
N PHE A 16 -4.37 -15.63 8.00
CA PHE A 16 -4.82 -14.66 7.02
C PHE A 16 -4.90 -13.26 7.62
N TYR A 17 -5.42 -13.12 8.84
CA TYR A 17 -5.50 -11.82 9.53
C TYR A 17 -4.11 -11.28 9.90
N GLU A 18 -3.17 -12.14 10.27
CA GLU A 18 -1.77 -11.73 10.46
C GLU A 18 -1.13 -11.24 9.16
N MET A 19 -1.35 -11.97 8.06
CA MET A 19 -0.87 -11.60 6.74
C MET A 19 -1.47 -10.25 6.31
N GLU A 20 -2.79 -10.11 6.39
CA GLU A 20 -3.51 -8.88 6.06
C GLU A 20 -3.02 -7.69 6.88
N THR A 21 -2.80 -7.87 8.19
CA THR A 21 -2.26 -6.83 9.08
C THR A 21 -0.87 -6.36 8.63
N ARG A 22 0.02 -7.29 8.23
CA ARG A 22 1.35 -6.94 7.70
C ARG A 22 1.25 -6.21 6.36
N GLN A 23 0.33 -6.61 5.48
CA GLN A 23 0.12 -5.94 4.19
C GLN A 23 -0.44 -4.52 4.36
N ILE A 24 -1.38 -4.33 5.29
CA ILE A 24 -1.92 -3.02 5.66
C ILE A 24 -0.81 -2.10 6.20
N ALA A 25 0.06 -2.62 7.08
CA ALA A 25 1.17 -1.82 7.60
C ALA A 25 2.11 -1.31 6.49
N MET A 26 2.44 -2.16 5.52
CA MET A 26 3.26 -1.76 4.35
C MET A 26 2.57 -0.69 3.49
N LEU A 27 1.24 -0.78 3.31
CA LEU A 27 0.51 0.24 2.57
C LEU A 27 0.41 1.55 3.35
N ASN A 28 0.20 1.50 4.67
CA ASN A 28 0.18 2.68 5.53
C ASN A 28 1.54 3.41 5.53
N GLU A 29 2.65 2.70 5.35
CA GLU A 29 3.97 3.33 5.23
C GLU A 29 4.09 4.24 3.99
N ILE A 30 3.45 3.86 2.88
CA ILE A 30 3.52 4.61 1.62
C ILE A 30 2.41 5.67 1.53
N PHE A 31 1.21 5.28 1.96
CA PHE A 31 -0.01 6.08 1.76
C PHE A 31 -0.50 6.78 3.04
N GLY A 32 0.20 6.64 4.16
CA GLY A 32 -0.24 7.15 5.46
C GLY A 32 -0.52 8.66 5.47
N GLU A 33 0.28 9.41 4.70
CA GLU A 33 0.21 10.86 4.53
C GLU A 33 -0.51 11.29 3.23
N VAL A 34 -0.95 10.35 2.42
CA VAL A 34 -1.67 10.62 1.17
C VAL A 34 -3.16 10.72 1.47
N ASP A 35 -3.81 11.79 1.01
CA ASP A 35 -5.26 11.92 1.09
C ASP A 35 -5.92 11.03 0.03
N LEU A 36 -6.24 9.80 0.44
CA LEU A 36 -6.89 8.82 -0.40
C LEU A 36 -8.40 9.04 -0.42
N THR A 37 -8.99 8.98 -1.61
CA THR A 37 -10.44 8.90 -1.74
C THR A 37 -10.95 7.57 -1.13
N LYS A 38 -12.23 7.55 -0.72
CA LYS A 38 -12.89 6.33 -0.22
C LYS A 38 -12.79 5.15 -1.20
N ARG A 39 -12.78 5.44 -2.51
CA ARG A 39 -12.66 4.41 -3.56
C ARG A 39 -11.26 3.82 -3.58
N GLU A 40 -10.23 4.65 -3.54
CA GLU A 40 -8.83 4.20 -3.51
C GLU A 40 -8.54 3.40 -2.25
N MET A 41 -8.99 3.86 -1.08
CA MET A 41 -8.85 3.11 0.16
C MET A 41 -9.51 1.73 0.06
N ARG A 42 -10.74 1.64 -0.46
CA ARG A 42 -11.43 0.34 -0.65
C ARG A 42 -10.67 -0.56 -1.62
N THR A 43 -10.11 -0.01 -2.69
CA THR A 43 -9.28 -0.77 -3.63
C THR A 43 -8.01 -1.29 -2.96
N LEU A 44 -7.33 -0.48 -2.14
CA LEU A 44 -6.14 -0.90 -1.39
C LEU A 44 -6.46 -2.00 -0.37
N VAL A 45 -7.57 -1.88 0.36
CA VAL A 45 -8.08 -2.92 1.28
C VAL A 45 -8.39 -4.22 0.52
N TRP A 46 -8.91 -4.12 -0.68
CA TRP A 46 -9.14 -5.30 -1.50
C TRP A 46 -7.83 -5.94 -1.96
N LEU A 47 -6.82 -5.13 -2.33
CA LEU A 47 -5.51 -5.61 -2.75
C LEU A 47 -4.72 -6.31 -1.64
N VAL A 48 -4.88 -5.93 -0.37
CA VAL A 48 -4.23 -6.66 0.75
C VAL A 48 -4.80 -8.06 0.99
N GLY A 49 -5.88 -8.44 0.30
CA GLY A 49 -6.38 -9.82 0.28
C GLY A 49 -5.62 -10.74 -0.69
N TRP A 50 -4.71 -10.19 -1.51
CA TRP A 50 -3.94 -10.94 -2.50
C TRP A 50 -2.70 -11.60 -1.88
N GLU A 51 -2.03 -12.43 -2.68
CA GLU A 51 -0.80 -13.12 -2.26
C GLU A 51 0.29 -12.13 -1.84
N LYS A 52 1.05 -12.48 -0.79
CA LYS A 52 2.06 -11.61 -0.17
C LYS A 52 3.07 -11.05 -1.18
N SER A 53 3.52 -11.85 -2.16
CA SER A 53 4.47 -11.38 -3.16
C SER A 53 3.88 -10.31 -4.07
N THR A 54 2.59 -10.37 -4.36
CA THR A 54 1.92 -9.42 -5.27
C THR A 54 1.90 -8.03 -4.66
N VAL A 55 1.47 -7.90 -3.39
CA VAL A 55 1.44 -6.61 -2.71
C VAL A 55 2.86 -6.08 -2.49
N ALA A 56 3.81 -6.93 -2.11
CA ALA A 56 5.21 -6.54 -1.94
C ALA A 56 5.83 -6.00 -3.24
N ASN A 57 5.58 -6.67 -4.37
CA ASN A 57 6.06 -6.24 -5.68
C ASN A 57 5.42 -4.90 -6.12
N MET A 58 4.11 -4.74 -5.89
CA MET A 58 3.40 -3.49 -6.18
C MET A 58 3.96 -2.32 -5.34
N VAL A 59 4.13 -2.53 -4.04
CA VAL A 59 4.77 -1.56 -3.12
C VAL A 59 6.18 -1.19 -3.60
N SER A 60 6.98 -2.18 -4.00
CA SER A 60 8.32 -1.95 -4.54
C SER A 60 8.30 -1.08 -5.81
N ALA A 61 7.37 -1.36 -6.74
CA ALA A 61 7.22 -0.58 -7.96
C ALA A 61 6.81 0.87 -7.67
N ILE A 62 5.88 1.10 -6.73
CA ILE A 62 5.45 2.44 -6.33
C ILE A 62 6.62 3.23 -5.72
N ARG A 63 7.39 2.63 -4.81
CA ARG A 63 8.59 3.27 -4.24
C ARG A 63 9.59 3.67 -5.31
N LYS A 64 9.85 2.79 -6.28
CA LYS A 64 10.73 3.10 -7.42
C LYS A 64 10.19 4.26 -8.27
N ALA A 65 8.88 4.32 -8.50
CA ALA A 65 8.25 5.42 -9.24
C ALA A 65 8.37 6.76 -8.49
N ILE A 66 8.19 6.76 -7.17
CA ILE A 66 8.39 7.95 -6.32
C ILE A 66 9.85 8.42 -6.38
N ALA A 67 10.81 7.51 -6.19
CA ALA A 67 12.24 7.82 -6.26
C ALA A 67 12.66 8.37 -7.64
N ALA A 68 12.16 7.76 -8.73
CA ALA A 68 12.40 8.25 -10.08
C ALA A 68 11.72 9.61 -10.37
N LYS A 69 10.66 9.97 -9.65
CA LYS A 69 10.05 11.30 -9.73
C LYS A 69 10.86 12.32 -8.95
N ALA A 70 11.28 12.01 -7.72
CA ALA A 70 12.12 12.88 -6.90
C ALA A 70 13.44 13.21 -7.61
N GLY A 71 14.16 12.19 -8.13
CA GLY A 71 15.42 12.40 -8.85
C GLY A 71 15.29 13.23 -10.14
N ARG A 72 14.09 13.33 -10.74
CA ARG A 72 13.82 14.24 -11.86
C ARG A 72 13.56 15.68 -11.42
N GLN A 73 13.00 15.87 -10.21
CA GLN A 73 12.75 17.20 -9.64
C GLN A 73 14.01 17.80 -8.99
N GLU A 74 14.94 16.95 -8.54
CA GLU A 74 16.22 17.36 -7.95
C GLU A 74 17.32 17.65 -8.97
N GLN A 75 17.10 17.39 -10.27
CA GLN A 75 18.02 17.86 -11.31
C GLN A 75 17.82 19.37 -11.51
N PRO A 76 18.79 20.22 -11.12
CA PRO A 76 18.75 21.62 -11.50
C PRO A 76 18.82 21.66 -13.03
N PHE A 77 18.06 22.55 -13.67
CA PHE A 77 18.36 22.99 -15.02
C PHE A 77 19.80 23.48 -15.02
N ARG A 78 20.73 22.63 -15.47
CA ARG A 78 22.10 23.07 -15.76
C ARG A 78 22.04 23.80 -17.10
N PRO A 79 22.42 25.09 -17.16
CA PRO A 79 22.56 25.82 -18.40
C PRO A 79 23.66 25.22 -19.29
#